data_AF-A0A7G8G0K2-F1
#
_entry.id   AF-A0A7G8G0K2-F1
#
_cell.length_a   1.000
_cell.length_b   1.000
_cell.length_c   1.000
_cell.angle_alpha   90.00
_cell.angle_beta   90.00
_cell.angle_gamma   90.00
#
_symmetry.space_group_name_H-M   'P 1'
#
loop_
_entity.id
_entity.type
_entity.pdbx_description
1 polymer ?
#
loop_
_entity_poly.entity_id
_entity_poly.type
_entity_poly.pdbx_seq_one_letter_code
_entity_poly.pdbx_strand_id
1 'polypeptide(L)'
;MRIHQETSSHPKVLQELIRDQWENNFQPQWFITLLWNDLPTQFDVVKGHAGTFRNVFLTQLMDCNSPTRIPDPPERPSLIFMQERKPVIVKGRQITAFHTHLHLGALPDPLNHLWYLDHLIHQKVSPKVRKLLKTTSEGNRGVVIKPWNWDHHAFYNLKDYYSYRHHQDPDLVLDYENSDLLFN
;
A
#
# COMPACT_ATOMS: atom_id res chain seq x y z
N MET A 1 -8.57 21.76 9.96
CA MET A 1 -7.23 21.20 9.68
C MET A 1 -6.16 22.24 10.03
N ARG A 2 -5.45 22.07 11.15
CA ARG A 2 -4.40 23.00 11.65
C ARG A 2 -3.25 23.22 10.66
N ILE A 3 -3.00 22.23 9.79
CA ILE A 3 -1.87 22.19 8.84
C ILE A 3 -1.90 23.34 7.81
N HIS A 4 -3.09 23.78 7.37
CA HIS A 4 -3.19 24.91 6.43
C HIS A 4 -2.85 26.27 7.06
N GLN A 5 -2.75 26.37 8.38
CA GLN A 5 -2.45 27.62 9.08
C GLN A 5 -0.95 27.92 9.15
N GLU A 6 -0.08 26.93 8.89
CA GLU A 6 1.38 27.05 9.08
C GLU A 6 2.19 27.05 7.77
N THR A 7 1.67 26.48 6.67
CA THR A 7 2.35 26.55 5.37
C THR A 7 1.40 26.40 4.17
N SER A 8 1.66 27.16 3.10
CA SER A 8 0.98 27.04 1.80
C SER A 8 1.67 26.07 0.83
N SER A 9 2.78 25.46 1.24
CA SER A 9 3.53 24.53 0.40
C SER A 9 2.84 23.15 0.38
N HIS A 10 2.19 22.83 -0.75
CA HIS A 10 1.45 21.57 -0.93
C HIS A 10 2.26 20.29 -0.59
N PRO A 11 3.55 20.16 -0.95
CA PRO A 11 4.36 19.01 -0.54
C PRO A 11 4.55 18.90 0.97
N LYS A 12 4.73 20.03 1.67
CA LYS A 12 4.88 20.04 3.13
C LYS A 12 3.57 19.65 3.83
N VAL A 13 2.44 20.17 3.33
CA VAL A 13 1.11 19.78 3.82
C VAL A 13 0.89 18.28 3.70
N LEU A 14 1.26 17.66 2.56
CA LEU A 14 1.14 16.21 2.38
C LEU A 14 2.08 15.40 3.27
N GLN A 15 3.31 15.85 3.47
CA GLN A 15 4.24 15.22 4.40
C GLN A 15 3.72 15.27 5.83
N GLU A 16 3.21 16.42 6.28
CA GLU A 16 2.63 16.57 7.61
C GLU A 16 1.37 15.75 7.78
N LEU A 17 0.51 15.68 6.75
CA LEU A 17 -0.70 14.87 6.76
C LEU A 17 -0.38 13.38 6.93
N ILE A 18 0.61 12.87 6.19
CA ILE A 18 1.02 11.47 6.32
C ILE A 18 1.76 11.21 7.64
N ARG A 19 2.60 12.15 8.10
CA ARG A 19 3.20 12.04 9.44
C ARG A 19 2.11 11.96 10.52
N ASP A 20 1.09 12.80 10.42
CA ASP A 20 -0.06 12.77 11.34
C ASP A 20 -0.82 11.44 11.27
N GLN A 21 -0.92 10.83 10.07
CA GLN A 21 -1.42 9.46 9.96
C GLN A 21 -0.60 8.51 10.83
N TRP A 22 0.73 8.50 10.70
CA TRP A 22 1.59 7.57 11.44
C TRP A 22 1.62 7.80 12.96
N GLU A 23 1.63 9.06 13.38
CA GLU A 23 1.83 9.42 14.80
C GLU A 23 0.53 9.34 15.59
N ASN A 24 -0.58 9.83 15.01
CA ASN A 24 -1.80 10.12 15.75
C ASN A 24 -2.99 9.25 15.36
N ASN A 25 -3.06 8.80 14.10
CA ASN A 25 -4.26 8.14 13.57
C ASN A 25 -4.08 6.64 13.29
N PHE A 26 -2.85 6.20 13.04
CA PHE A 26 -2.53 4.87 12.55
C PHE A 26 -1.08 4.48 12.86
N GLN A 27 -0.89 3.46 13.70
CA GLN A 27 0.43 2.91 13.97
C GLN A 27 0.64 1.61 13.18
N PRO A 28 1.21 1.68 11.96
CA PRO A 28 1.45 0.48 11.17
C PRO A 28 2.44 -0.45 11.86
N GLN A 29 2.15 -1.74 11.81
CA GLN A 29 3.04 -2.79 12.29
C GLN A 29 3.72 -3.52 11.15
N TRP A 30 3.07 -3.58 9.99
CA TRP A 30 3.54 -4.32 8.84
C TRP A 30 3.69 -3.40 7.63
N PHE A 31 4.75 -3.65 6.87
CA PHE A 31 5.00 -3.07 5.57
C PHE A 31 5.01 -4.18 4.52
N ILE A 32 4.14 -4.07 3.52
CA ILE A 32 3.95 -5.08 2.48
C ILE A 32 4.19 -4.45 1.12
N THR A 33 5.13 -5.02 0.37
CA THR A 33 5.36 -4.68 -1.03
C THR A 33 4.63 -5.68 -1.92
N LEU A 34 3.85 -5.19 -2.89
CA LEU A 34 3.14 -5.98 -3.89
C LEU A 34 3.67 -5.63 -5.29
N LEU A 35 4.15 -6.64 -6.01
CA LEU A 35 4.53 -6.51 -7.42
C LEU A 35 3.42 -7.05 -8.32
N TRP A 36 3.27 -6.45 -9.49
CA TRP A 36 2.20 -6.77 -10.44
C TRP A 36 2.76 -7.43 -11.69
N ASN A 37 2.08 -8.47 -12.19
CA ASN A 37 2.57 -9.28 -13.31
C ASN A 37 2.44 -8.60 -14.68
N ASP A 38 1.62 -7.56 -14.80
CA ASP A 38 1.42 -6.78 -16.02
C ASP A 38 2.19 -5.45 -16.03
N LEU A 39 2.99 -5.19 -14.98
CA LEU A 39 3.89 -4.04 -14.88
C LEU A 39 3.18 -2.71 -15.21
N PRO A 40 2.14 -2.35 -14.44
CA PRO A 40 1.29 -1.21 -14.74
C PRO A 40 2.11 0.09 -14.74
N THR A 41 2.01 0.87 -15.80
CA THR A 41 2.72 2.17 -15.94
C THR A 41 1.83 3.36 -15.66
N GLN A 42 0.53 3.13 -15.47
CA GLN A 42 -0.49 4.14 -15.20
C GLN A 42 -1.02 3.98 -13.78
N PHE A 43 -1.19 5.10 -13.06
CA PHE A 43 -1.64 5.10 -11.68
C PHE A 43 -3.04 4.49 -11.53
N ASP A 44 -3.99 4.85 -12.41
CA ASP A 44 -5.37 4.33 -12.33
C ASP A 44 -5.43 2.80 -12.49
N VAL A 45 -4.51 2.23 -13.28
CA VAL A 45 -4.40 0.78 -13.43
C VAL A 45 -3.90 0.15 -12.13
N VAL A 46 -2.79 0.64 -11.56
CA VAL A 46 -2.26 0.06 -10.32
C VAL A 46 -3.20 0.30 -9.12
N LYS A 47 -3.92 1.43 -9.09
CA LYS A 47 -4.99 1.72 -8.12
C LYS A 47 -6.10 0.66 -8.18
N GLY A 48 -6.53 0.28 -9.39
CA GLY A 48 -7.50 -0.81 -9.59
C GLY A 48 -6.99 -2.16 -9.09
N HIS A 49 -5.71 -2.46 -9.32
CA HIS A 49 -5.06 -3.68 -8.82
C HIS A 49 -5.00 -3.69 -7.29
N ALA A 50 -4.58 -2.58 -6.68
CA ALA A 50 -4.51 -2.40 -5.24
C ALA A 50 -5.89 -2.52 -4.58
N GLY A 51 -6.93 -1.92 -5.15
CA GLY A 51 -8.30 -2.06 -4.67
C GLY A 51 -8.83 -3.50 -4.75
N THR A 52 -8.49 -4.22 -5.82
CA THR A 52 -8.80 -5.65 -5.94
C THR A 52 -8.09 -6.46 -4.84
N PHE A 53 -6.81 -6.20 -4.62
CA PHE A 53 -6.05 -6.84 -3.55
C PHE A 53 -6.64 -6.53 -2.18
N ARG A 54 -6.92 -5.26 -1.87
CA ARG A 54 -7.55 -4.81 -0.61
C ARG A 54 -8.81 -5.61 -0.31
N ASN A 55 -9.72 -5.67 -1.28
CA ASN A 55 -11.01 -6.33 -1.10
C ASN A 55 -10.85 -7.85 -0.86
N VAL A 56 -9.98 -8.52 -1.63
CA VAL A 56 -9.71 -9.95 -1.42
C VAL A 56 -9.00 -10.17 -0.08
N PHE A 57 -7.98 -9.37 0.24
CA PHE A 57 -7.22 -9.48 1.48
C PHE A 57 -8.13 -9.33 2.71
N LEU A 58 -8.92 -8.25 2.77
CA LEU A 58 -9.82 -7.98 3.90
C LEU A 58 -10.96 -9.00 3.99
N THR A 59 -11.51 -9.47 2.87
CA THR A 59 -12.53 -10.54 2.92
C THR A 59 -11.96 -11.86 3.45
N GLN A 60 -10.72 -12.22 3.10
CA GLN A 60 -10.07 -13.41 3.66
C GLN A 60 -9.67 -13.22 5.12
N LEU A 61 -9.21 -12.03 5.49
CA LEU A 61 -8.79 -11.72 6.86
C LEU A 61 -9.98 -11.70 7.84
N MET A 62 -11.08 -11.06 7.45
CA MET A 62 -12.28 -10.88 8.26
C MET A 62 -13.27 -12.05 8.12
N ASP A 63 -12.90 -13.09 7.37
CA ASP A 63 -13.75 -14.23 7.02
C ASP A 63 -15.15 -13.81 6.53
N CYS A 64 -15.20 -12.83 5.63
CA CYS A 64 -16.46 -12.32 5.10
C CYS A 64 -16.62 -12.64 3.61
N ASN A 65 -17.85 -13.00 3.22
CA ASN A 65 -18.15 -13.51 1.87
C ASN A 65 -18.26 -12.41 0.80
N SER A 66 -18.19 -11.13 1.16
CA SER A 66 -18.36 -10.01 0.24
C SER A 66 -17.56 -8.78 0.67
N PRO A 67 -16.92 -8.04 -0.27
CA PRO A 67 -16.26 -6.77 0.03
C PRO A 67 -17.19 -5.72 0.64
N THR A 68 -18.49 -5.76 0.31
CA THR A 68 -19.50 -4.84 0.88
C THR A 68 -19.82 -5.10 2.36
N ARG A 69 -19.31 -6.20 2.92
CA ARG A 69 -19.47 -6.59 4.33
C ARG A 69 -18.17 -6.45 5.12
N ILE A 70 -17.11 -5.92 4.50
CA ILE A 70 -15.91 -5.55 5.23
C ILE A 70 -16.31 -4.39 6.17
N PRO A 71 -16.14 -4.52 7.50
CA PRO A 71 -16.44 -3.43 8.42
C PRO A 71 -15.41 -2.30 8.24
N ASP A 72 -15.68 -1.13 8.80
CA ASP A 72 -14.70 -0.04 8.84
C ASP A 72 -13.70 -0.24 9.99
N PRO A 73 -12.59 0.51 10.06
CA PRO A 73 -11.78 0.58 11.27
C PRO A 73 -12.58 1.25 12.40
N PRO A 74 -12.42 0.83 13.67
CA PRO A 74 -11.38 -0.08 14.16
C PRO A 74 -11.75 -1.57 14.15
N GLU A 75 -12.93 -1.98 13.67
CA GLU A 75 -13.37 -3.38 13.66
C GLU A 75 -12.53 -4.27 12.73
N ARG A 76 -11.79 -3.66 11.81
CA ARG A 76 -10.70 -4.28 11.02
C ARG A 76 -9.42 -3.44 11.16
N PRO A 77 -8.24 -4.00 10.83
CA PRO A 77 -7.04 -3.19 10.74
C PRO A 77 -7.17 -2.09 9.67
N SER A 78 -6.61 -0.93 9.98
CA SER A 78 -6.41 0.15 9.01
C SER A 78 -5.30 -0.20 8.02
N LEU A 79 -5.45 0.30 6.80
CA LEU A 79 -4.56 0.12 5.67
C LEU A 79 -4.24 1.48 5.04
N ILE A 80 -2.98 1.73 4.72
CA ILE A 80 -2.58 2.86 3.86
C ILE A 80 -1.83 2.31 2.65
N PHE A 81 -2.33 2.64 1.46
CA PHE A 81 -1.78 2.24 0.18
C PHE A 81 -1.02 3.39 -0.47
N MET A 82 0.16 3.07 -0.98
CA MET A 82 1.00 3.99 -1.73
C MET A 82 1.53 3.28 -2.98
N GLN A 83 1.68 4.01 -4.07
CA GLN A 83 2.13 3.50 -5.36
C GLN A 83 3.50 4.11 -5.68
N GLU A 84 4.50 3.28 -5.90
CA GLU A 84 5.86 3.72 -6.21
C GLU A 84 6.26 3.23 -7.59
N ARG A 85 6.93 4.09 -8.37
CA ARG A 85 7.49 3.71 -9.67
C ARG A 85 8.93 3.23 -9.52
N LYS A 86 9.27 2.10 -10.13
CA LYS A 86 10.66 1.63 -10.22
C LYS A 86 11.00 1.14 -11.63
N PRO A 87 12.25 1.33 -12.09
CA PRO A 87 12.71 0.71 -13.33
C PRO A 87 12.80 -0.80 -13.15
N VAL A 88 12.24 -1.55 -14.11
CA VAL A 88 12.27 -3.00 -14.19
C VAL A 88 12.81 -3.40 -15.55
N ILE A 89 13.74 -4.35 -15.60
CA ILE A 89 14.29 -4.87 -16.85
C ILE A 89 13.47 -6.09 -17.29
N VAL A 90 12.89 -6.01 -18.47
CA VAL A 90 12.10 -7.10 -19.07
C VAL A 90 12.57 -7.33 -20.49
N LYS A 91 13.05 -8.55 -20.77
CA LYS A 91 13.55 -8.94 -22.11
C LYS A 91 14.56 -7.93 -22.69
N GLY A 92 15.46 -7.43 -21.86
CA GLY A 92 16.49 -6.46 -22.25
C GLY A 92 16.00 -5.01 -22.44
N ARG A 93 14.74 -4.71 -22.12
CA ARG A 93 14.20 -3.33 -22.14
C ARG A 93 13.87 -2.87 -20.73
N GLN A 94 14.20 -1.63 -20.41
CA GLN A 94 13.81 -0.99 -19.15
C GLN A 94 12.39 -0.42 -19.27
N ILE A 95 11.53 -0.76 -18.31
CA ILE A 95 10.18 -0.23 -18.17
C ILE A 95 10.07 0.34 -16.75
N THR A 96 9.58 1.58 -16.61
CA THR A 96 9.30 2.16 -15.30
C THR A 96 7.85 1.88 -14.91
N ALA A 97 7.66 0.86 -14.09
CA ALA A 97 6.35 0.35 -13.68
C ALA A 97 6.05 0.64 -12.21
N PHE A 98 4.77 0.69 -11.87
CA PHE A 98 4.30 0.81 -10.50
C PHE A 98 4.35 -0.53 -9.77
N HIS A 99 4.65 -0.43 -8.48
CA HIS A 99 4.40 -1.43 -7.46
C HIS A 99 3.70 -0.76 -6.27
N THR A 100 3.08 -1.57 -5.43
CA THR A 100 2.27 -1.06 -4.33
C THR A 100 2.95 -1.31 -2.99
N HIS A 101 2.98 -0.28 -2.16
CA HIS A 101 3.31 -0.33 -0.75
C HIS A 101 2.02 -0.32 0.04
N LEU A 102 1.88 -1.27 0.95
CA LEU A 102 0.78 -1.35 1.89
C LEU A 102 1.35 -1.26 3.31
N HIS A 103 0.90 -0.24 4.04
CA HIS A 103 1.11 -0.09 5.46
C HIS A 103 -0.10 -0.66 6.18
N LEU A 104 0.12 -1.69 6.98
CA LEU A 104 -0.94 -2.46 7.63
C LEU A 104 -0.80 -2.32 9.15
N GLY A 105 -1.93 -2.01 9.81
CA GLY A 105 -2.02 -1.93 11.26
C GLY A 105 -1.82 -3.28 11.94
N ALA A 106 -1.69 -3.25 13.26
CA ALA A 106 -1.66 -4.46 14.06
C ALA A 106 -2.91 -5.30 13.79
N LEU A 107 -2.71 -6.60 13.58
CA LEU A 107 -3.81 -7.56 13.62
C LEU A 107 -4.08 -7.97 15.09
N PRO A 108 -5.29 -8.43 15.43
CA PRO A 108 -5.52 -9.06 16.72
C PRO A 108 -4.72 -10.37 16.82
N ASP A 109 -4.21 -10.69 18.01
CA ASP A 109 -3.62 -12.00 18.25
C ASP A 109 -4.68 -13.11 18.13
N PRO A 110 -4.33 -14.29 17.60
CA PRO A 110 -2.99 -14.75 17.20
C PRO A 110 -2.64 -14.45 15.73
N LEU A 111 -3.37 -13.57 15.04
CA LEU A 111 -3.19 -13.33 13.60
C LEU A 111 -1.99 -12.42 13.30
N ASN A 112 -1.43 -11.77 14.31
CA ASN A 112 -0.43 -10.73 14.19
C ASN A 112 1.00 -11.24 14.07
N HIS A 113 1.20 -12.24 13.21
CA HIS A 113 2.50 -12.86 12.99
C HIS A 113 2.84 -12.90 11.50
N LEU A 114 4.13 -12.73 11.20
CA LEU A 114 4.66 -12.77 9.84
C LEU A 114 4.24 -14.05 9.10
N TRP A 115 4.36 -15.20 9.76
CA TRP A 115 4.01 -16.49 9.16
C TRP A 115 2.52 -16.57 8.80
N TYR A 116 1.64 -15.97 9.60
CA TYR A 116 0.20 -15.97 9.35
C TYR A 116 -0.14 -15.08 8.16
N LEU A 117 0.40 -13.85 8.14
CA LEU A 117 0.22 -12.93 7.01
C LEU A 117 0.77 -13.51 5.72
N ASP A 118 1.96 -14.11 5.76
CA ASP A 118 2.57 -14.77 4.61
C ASP A 118 1.70 -15.92 4.10
N HIS A 119 1.22 -16.78 5.01
CA HIS A 119 0.30 -17.87 4.69
C HIS A 119 -1.02 -17.36 4.09
N LEU A 120 -1.67 -16.40 4.75
CA LEU A 120 -2.94 -15.80 4.30
C LEU A 120 -2.79 -15.23 2.88
N ILE A 121 -1.75 -14.43 2.65
CA ILE A 121 -1.55 -13.79 1.36
C ILE A 121 -1.24 -14.82 0.27
N HIS A 122 -0.31 -15.75 0.50
CA HIS A 122 0.08 -16.69 -0.53
C HIS A 122 -0.97 -17.77 -0.80
N GLN A 123 -1.68 -18.24 0.23
CA GLN A 123 -2.60 -19.38 0.11
C GLN A 123 -4.06 -18.97 -0.13
N LYS A 124 -4.48 -17.80 0.34
CA LYS A 124 -5.91 -17.39 0.29
C LYS A 124 -6.14 -16.19 -0.61
N VAL A 125 -5.21 -15.25 -0.67
CA VAL A 125 -5.38 -13.98 -1.42
C VAL A 125 -4.80 -14.08 -2.83
N SER A 126 -3.52 -14.42 -2.97
CA SER A 126 -2.79 -14.49 -4.24
C SER A 126 -3.48 -15.34 -5.33
N PRO A 127 -4.10 -16.49 -5.01
CA PRO A 127 -4.84 -17.26 -6.01
C PRO A 127 -6.03 -16.48 -6.63
N LYS A 128 -6.64 -15.56 -5.86
CA LYS A 128 -7.81 -14.78 -6.24
C LYS A 128 -7.47 -13.42 -6.86
N VAL A 129 -6.24 -12.92 -6.67
CA VAL A 129 -5.77 -11.66 -7.27
C VAL A 129 -4.95 -11.94 -8.52
N ARG A 130 -5.61 -12.00 -9.69
CA ARG A 130 -4.98 -12.42 -10.97
C ARG A 130 -3.73 -11.61 -11.34
N LYS A 131 -3.69 -10.33 -11.01
CA LYS A 131 -2.62 -9.41 -11.40
C LYS A 131 -1.43 -9.41 -10.46
N LEU A 132 -1.56 -9.98 -9.27
CA LEU A 132 -0.44 -10.11 -8.35
C LEU A 132 0.63 -11.02 -8.97
N LEU A 133 1.89 -10.60 -8.87
CA LEU A 133 3.01 -11.43 -9.26
C LEU A 133 3.12 -12.61 -8.28
N LYS A 134 3.20 -13.84 -8.80
CA LYS A 134 3.12 -15.07 -8.00
C LYS A 134 4.48 -15.72 -7.72
N THR A 135 5.57 -15.04 -8.07
CA THR A 135 6.93 -15.54 -7.90
C THR A 135 7.32 -15.51 -6.43
N THR A 136 7.96 -16.58 -5.96
CA THR A 136 8.50 -16.69 -4.60
C THR A 136 10.04 -16.73 -4.59
N SER A 137 10.66 -16.67 -5.77
CA SER A 137 12.11 -16.65 -5.94
C SER A 137 12.75 -15.48 -5.21
N GLU A 138 13.86 -15.74 -4.53
CA GLU A 138 14.65 -14.71 -3.87
C GLU A 138 15.09 -13.62 -4.86
N GLY A 139 15.01 -12.36 -4.44
CA GLY A 139 15.29 -11.19 -5.30
C GLY A 139 14.18 -10.80 -6.29
N ASN A 140 13.15 -11.63 -6.48
CA ASN A 140 12.02 -11.33 -7.35
C ASN A 140 10.71 -11.87 -6.75
N ARG A 141 10.48 -11.66 -5.45
CA ARG A 141 9.25 -12.09 -4.79
C ARG A 141 8.12 -11.13 -5.15
N GLY A 142 6.99 -11.67 -5.57
CA GLY A 142 5.81 -10.87 -5.90
C GLY A 142 5.15 -10.21 -4.69
N VAL A 143 5.38 -10.76 -3.49
CA VAL A 143 4.99 -10.18 -2.21
C VAL A 143 6.19 -10.22 -1.27
N VAL A 144 6.44 -9.10 -0.58
CA VAL A 144 7.44 -9.02 0.50
C VAL A 144 6.79 -8.39 1.71
N ILE A 145 6.84 -9.07 2.86
CA ILE A 145 6.27 -8.61 4.13
C ILE A 145 7.41 -8.35 5.11
N LYS A 146 7.43 -7.19 5.74
CA LYS A 146 8.42 -6.78 6.74
C LYS A 146 7.74 -6.11 7.92
N PRO A 147 8.33 -6.14 9.13
CA PRO A 147 7.95 -5.21 10.18
C PRO A 147 8.06 -3.77 9.67
N TRP A 148 7.10 -2.94 10.05
CA TRP A 148 7.16 -1.52 9.75
C TRP A 148 8.29 -0.88 10.57
N ASN A 149 9.07 -0.01 9.94
CA ASN A 149 10.18 0.68 10.56
C ASN A 149 10.03 2.19 10.34
N TRP A 150 10.13 2.95 11.43
CA TRP A 150 9.96 4.40 11.44
C TRP A 150 10.95 5.11 10.51
N ASP A 151 12.23 4.84 10.66
CA ASP A 151 13.30 5.52 9.92
C ASP A 151 13.22 5.29 8.41
N HIS A 152 12.65 4.14 8.00
CA HIS A 152 12.51 3.78 6.59
C HIS A 152 11.19 4.24 5.95
N HIS A 153 10.11 4.39 6.72
CA HIS A 153 8.77 4.58 6.16
C HIS A 153 8.10 5.89 6.56
N ALA A 154 8.52 6.54 7.65
CA ALA A 154 7.87 7.77 8.13
C ALA A 154 8.14 8.98 7.23
N PHE A 155 9.28 8.99 6.52
CA PHE A 155 9.78 10.14 5.78
C PHE A 155 9.72 9.97 4.27
N TYR A 156 8.72 9.26 3.74
CA TYR A 156 8.59 9.13 2.29
C TYR A 156 8.48 10.50 1.62
N ASN A 157 9.22 10.66 0.52
CA ASN A 157 9.09 11.82 -0.34
C ASN A 157 7.80 11.68 -1.15
N LEU A 158 6.69 12.10 -0.54
CA LEU A 158 5.36 11.98 -1.11
C LEU A 158 5.15 13.08 -2.16
N LYS A 159 4.61 12.68 -3.31
CA LYS A 159 4.12 13.62 -4.31
C LYS A 159 2.62 13.44 -4.49
N ASP A 160 1.94 14.57 -4.65
CA ASP A 160 0.54 14.61 -5.04
C ASP A 160 0.37 14.05 -6.46
N TYR A 161 -0.47 13.04 -6.63
CA TYR A 161 -0.75 12.53 -7.97
C TYR A 161 -1.30 13.62 -8.90
N TYR A 162 -2.19 14.49 -8.43
CA TYR A 162 -2.86 15.47 -9.27
C TYR A 162 -1.94 16.58 -9.75
N SER A 163 -0.99 16.98 -8.90
CA SER A 163 0.07 17.94 -9.25
C SER A 163 1.21 17.31 -10.06
N TYR A 164 1.43 15.99 -9.99
CA TYR A 164 2.63 15.32 -10.55
C TYR A 164 2.30 14.16 -11.51
N ARG A 165 1.15 14.20 -12.20
CA ARG A 165 0.63 13.15 -13.12
C ARG A 165 1.64 12.60 -14.16
N HIS A 166 2.71 13.33 -14.46
CA HIS A 166 3.67 13.00 -15.52
C HIS A 166 5.12 12.75 -15.03
N HIS A 167 5.36 12.67 -13.72
CA HIS A 167 6.74 12.57 -13.19
C HIS A 167 7.43 11.22 -13.46
N GLN A 168 8.73 11.29 -13.73
CA GLN A 168 9.60 10.16 -14.13
C GLN A 168 10.49 9.62 -12.99
N ASP A 169 10.43 10.21 -11.81
CA ASP A 169 11.23 9.82 -10.64
C ASP A 169 10.58 8.66 -9.86
N PRO A 170 11.31 7.95 -8.97
CA PRO A 170 10.78 6.88 -8.13
C PRO A 170 9.88 7.39 -6.99
N ASP A 171 9.02 8.35 -7.29
CA ASP A 171 8.18 9.02 -6.31
C ASP A 171 7.06 8.12 -5.82
N LEU A 172 6.75 8.31 -4.54
CA LEU A 172 5.66 7.62 -3.87
C LEU A 172 4.38 8.45 -3.97
N VAL A 173 3.32 7.81 -4.46
CA VAL A 173 2.02 8.44 -4.67
C VAL A 173 0.99 7.82 -3.73
N LEU A 174 0.33 8.64 -2.92
CA LEU A 174 -0.73 8.17 -2.01
C LEU A 174 -1.96 7.72 -2.78
N ASP A 175 -2.47 6.53 -2.47
CA ASP A 175 -3.73 6.00 -3.00
C ASP A 175 -4.85 6.27 -1.99
N TYR A 176 -5.39 7.49 -2.02
CA TYR A 176 -6.38 7.96 -1.04
C TYR A 176 -7.70 7.17 -1.09
N GLU A 177 -8.05 6.57 -2.24
CA GLU A 177 -9.32 5.83 -2.40
C GLU A 177 -9.28 4.46 -1.73
N ASN A 178 -8.09 3.84 -1.67
CA ASN A 178 -7.91 2.54 -1.05
C ASN A 178 -7.40 2.63 0.40
N SER A 179 -7.07 3.82 0.89
CA SER A 179 -6.47 4.06 2.20
C SER A 179 -7.47 4.55 3.25
N ASP A 180 -7.29 4.11 4.50
CA ASP A 180 -8.09 4.51 5.65
C ASP A 180 -7.53 5.79 6.29
N LEU A 181 -7.56 6.89 5.54
CA LEU A 181 -7.05 8.19 6.00
C LEU A 181 -8.05 8.86 6.96
N LEU A 182 -7.54 9.41 8.06
CA LEU A 182 -8.31 10.23 8.99
C LEU A 182 -7.82 11.68 8.94
N PHE A 183 -8.74 12.63 8.77
CA PHE A 183 -8.44 14.06 8.70
C PHE A 183 -9.09 14.77 9.89
N ASN A 184 -8.38 14.82 11.01
CA ASN A 184 -8.83 15.49 12.23
C ASN A 184 -8.49 17.00 12.25
#